data_AF-A0A8T6RJ32-F1
#
_entry.id   AF-A0A8T6RJ32-F1
#
_cell.length_a   1.000
_cell.length_b   1.000
_cell.length_c   1.000
_cell.angle_alpha   90.00
_cell.angle_beta   90.00
_cell.angle_gamma   90.00
#
_symmetry.space_group_name_H-M   'P 1'
#
loop_
_entity.id
_entity.type
_entity.pdbx_description
1 polymer ?
#
loop_
_entity_poly.entity_id
_entity_poly.type
_entity_poly.pdbx_seq_one_letter_code
_entity_poly.pdbx_strand_id
1 'polypeptide(L)'
;MLKNNENQKCISKKIIKLEKNKIDEIFENVEKMETPEQYYYWRELFIRAFKNWDKIKKISGFPKVNKKTWFYICNKCIEFDNKYHKNEVLAGGLWVDKGFSQDNTLEDWSIDISHVGIELNE
;
A
#
# COMPACT_ATOMS: atom_id res chain seq x y z
N MET A 1 7.18 1.79 46.97
CA MET A 1 5.94 1.16 46.50
C MET A 1 5.87 1.30 44.98
N LEU A 2 5.71 0.16 44.32
CA LEU A 2 5.21 -0.10 42.95
C LEU A 2 5.91 0.57 41.75
N LYS A 3 6.59 -0.30 41.00
CA LYS A 3 7.14 -0.11 39.65
C LYS A 3 5.99 0.01 38.64
N ASN A 4 5.90 1.11 37.91
CA ASN A 4 5.16 1.14 36.65
C ASN A 4 6.15 0.95 35.50
N ASN A 5 6.57 -0.30 35.34
CA ASN A 5 7.10 -0.79 34.08
C ASN A 5 5.90 -0.89 33.13
N GLU A 6 5.57 0.22 32.47
CA GLU A 6 4.74 0.15 31.28
C GLU A 6 5.51 -0.66 30.25
N ASN A 7 5.06 -1.90 30.08
CA ASN A 7 5.44 -2.77 28.98
C ASN A 7 5.23 -2.01 27.67
N GLN A 8 6.27 -1.32 27.19
CA GLN A 8 6.51 -1.20 25.75
C GLN A 8 6.71 -2.62 25.24
N LYS A 9 5.60 -3.29 25.00
CA LYS A 9 5.56 -4.47 24.16
C LYS A 9 5.95 -3.93 22.79
N CYS A 10 7.24 -3.98 22.47
CA CYS A 10 7.75 -3.72 21.13
C CYS A 10 7.00 -4.66 20.20
N ILE A 11 5.88 -4.19 19.63
CA ILE A 11 5.24 -4.84 18.51
C ILE A 11 6.32 -4.80 17.44
N SER A 12 6.94 -5.95 17.17
CA SER A 12 7.99 -6.06 16.18
C SER A 12 7.48 -5.45 14.88
N LYS A 13 8.07 -4.33 14.46
CA LYS A 13 7.62 -3.64 13.25
C LYS A 13 7.78 -4.58 12.06
N LYS A 14 6.68 -4.93 11.41
CA LYS A 14 6.62 -5.62 10.13
C LYS A 14 6.76 -4.59 9.01
N ILE A 15 8.00 -4.19 8.76
CA ILE A 15 8.33 -3.27 7.68
C ILE A 15 8.73 -4.07 6.44
N ILE A 16 8.13 -3.74 5.31
CA ILE A 16 8.43 -4.31 4.00
C ILE A 16 8.98 -3.20 3.10
N LYS A 17 10.08 -3.48 2.40
CA LYS A 17 10.61 -2.55 1.39
C LYS A 17 9.79 -2.63 0.11
N LEU A 18 9.28 -1.49 -0.33
CA LEU A 18 8.65 -1.27 -1.62
C LEU A 18 9.47 -0.21 -2.36
N GLU A 19 10.61 -0.64 -2.90
CA GLU A 19 11.54 0.23 -3.61
C GLU A 19 10.84 1.00 -4.74
N LYS A 20 11.26 2.24 -4.99
CA LYS A 20 10.66 3.12 -6.00
C LYS A 20 10.61 2.48 -7.40
N ASN A 21 11.68 1.81 -7.81
CA ASN A 21 11.75 1.06 -9.09
C ASN A 21 10.69 -0.05 -9.18
N LYS A 22 10.32 -0.68 -8.05
CA LYS A 22 9.25 -1.69 -8.01
C LYS A 22 7.87 -1.08 -8.10
N ILE A 23 7.68 0.12 -7.55
CA ILE A 23 6.46 0.90 -7.79
C ILE A 23 6.37 1.21 -9.29
N ASP A 24 7.44 1.72 -9.88
CA ASP A 24 7.51 2.04 -11.31
C ASP A 24 7.19 0.84 -12.20
N GLU A 25 7.83 -0.30 -11.93
CA GLU A 25 7.62 -1.56 -12.64
C GLU A 25 6.17 -2.05 -12.57
N ILE A 26 5.49 -1.89 -11.42
CA ILE A 26 4.07 -2.25 -11.28
C ILE A 26 3.22 -1.46 -12.26
N PHE A 27 3.34 -0.13 -12.27
CA PHE A 27 2.54 0.71 -13.17
C PHE A 27 2.87 0.41 -14.64
N GLU A 28 4.16 0.32 -14.99
CA GLU A 28 4.59 0.00 -16.36
C GLU A 28 4.04 -1.35 -16.85
N ASN A 29 3.94 -2.35 -15.98
CA ASN A 29 3.38 -3.65 -16.35
C ASN A 29 1.88 -3.60 -16.57
N VAL A 30 1.13 -2.84 -15.76
CA VAL A 30 -0.32 -2.64 -15.96
C VAL A 30 -0.59 -1.87 -17.25
N GLU A 31 0.22 -0.86 -17.55
CA GLU A 31 0.09 -0.09 -18.80
C GLU A 31 0.28 -0.92 -20.08
N LYS A 32 1.00 -2.04 -20.00
CA LYS A 32 1.24 -2.95 -21.12
C LYS A 32 0.13 -4.00 -21.30
N MET A 33 -0.85 -4.04 -20.40
CA MET A 33 -1.98 -4.98 -20.51
C MET A 33 -2.91 -4.58 -21.65
N GLU A 34 -3.63 -5.56 -22.21
CA GLU A 34 -4.66 -5.31 -23.23
C GLU A 34 -5.75 -4.36 -22.72
N THR A 35 -6.08 -4.44 -21.43
CA THR A 35 -7.01 -3.53 -20.75
C THR A 35 -6.35 -3.02 -19.47
N PRO A 36 -5.71 -1.83 -19.51
CA PRO A 36 -5.11 -1.22 -18.33
C PRO A 36 -6.19 -0.77 -17.34
N GLU A 37 -6.25 -1.42 -16.17
CA GLU A 37 -7.27 -1.17 -15.15
C GLU A 37 -6.66 -0.86 -13.79
N GLN A 38 -7.33 0.02 -13.04
CA GLN A 38 -6.87 0.49 -11.73
C GLN A 38 -6.65 -0.63 -10.70
N TYR A 39 -7.50 -1.66 -10.77
CA TYR A 39 -7.46 -2.81 -9.88
C TYR A 39 -6.09 -3.51 -9.88
N TYR A 40 -5.42 -3.59 -11.03
CA TYR A 40 -4.19 -4.37 -11.17
C TYR A 40 -3.02 -3.75 -10.42
N TYR A 41 -2.79 -2.43 -10.56
CA TYR A 41 -1.69 -1.80 -9.83
C TYR A 41 -1.96 -1.84 -8.32
N TRP A 42 -3.23 -1.70 -7.91
CA TRP A 42 -3.61 -1.77 -6.50
C TRP A 42 -3.31 -3.14 -5.91
N ARG A 43 -3.74 -4.20 -6.62
CA ARG A 43 -3.51 -5.58 -6.22
C ARG A 43 -2.01 -5.88 -6.09
N GLU A 44 -1.19 -5.48 -7.07
CA GLU A 44 0.25 -5.75 -7.06
C GLU A 44 0.98 -5.01 -5.92
N LEU A 45 0.61 -3.76 -5.63
CA LEU A 45 1.15 -3.03 -4.47
C LEU A 45 0.86 -3.78 -3.15
N PHE A 46 -0.35 -4.32 -3.01
CA PHE A 46 -0.76 -5.06 -1.82
C PHE A 46 -0.14 -6.46 -1.74
N ILE A 47 -0.02 -7.20 -2.85
CA ILE A 47 0.74 -8.47 -2.92
C ILE A 47 2.16 -8.25 -2.41
N ARG A 48 2.77 -7.12 -2.78
CA ARG A 48 4.12 -6.80 -2.33
C ARG A 48 4.20 -6.45 -0.85
N ALA A 49 3.17 -5.79 -0.32
CA ALA A 49 3.08 -5.43 1.09
C ALA A 49 2.81 -6.64 2.01
N PHE A 50 2.02 -7.61 1.56
CA PHE A 50 1.56 -8.72 2.38
C PHE A 50 2.10 -10.06 1.87
N LYS A 51 3.00 -10.67 2.66
CA LYS A 51 3.46 -12.04 2.39
C LYS A 51 2.28 -13.02 2.49
N ASN A 52 2.20 -14.00 1.58
CA ASN A 52 1.12 -14.97 1.47
C ASN A 52 -0.25 -14.38 1.10
N TRP A 53 -0.29 -13.41 0.18
CA TRP A 53 -1.53 -12.78 -0.32
C TRP A 53 -2.66 -13.77 -0.61
N ASP A 54 -2.35 -14.91 -1.24
CA ASP A 54 -3.35 -15.92 -1.63
C ASP A 54 -4.06 -16.59 -0.43
N LYS A 55 -3.48 -16.47 0.76
CA LYS A 55 -4.07 -16.98 2.00
C LYS A 55 -4.88 -15.92 2.74
N ILE A 56 -4.85 -14.67 2.31
CA ILE A 56 -5.52 -13.57 3.00
C ILE A 56 -6.99 -13.53 2.57
N LYS A 57 -7.87 -13.69 3.55
CA LYS A 57 -9.32 -13.55 3.40
C LYS A 57 -9.75 -12.09 3.52
N LYS A 58 -9.18 -11.38 4.49
CA LYS A 58 -9.56 -10.00 4.81
C LYS A 58 -8.40 -9.23 5.43
N ILE A 59 -8.33 -7.95 5.09
CA ILE A 59 -7.42 -6.96 5.67
C ILE A 59 -8.26 -5.89 6.36
N SER A 60 -7.94 -5.57 7.61
CA SER A 60 -8.59 -4.49 8.37
C SER A 60 -7.59 -3.40 8.76
N GLY A 61 -7.96 -2.14 8.49
CA GLY A 61 -7.06 -1.00 8.59
C GLY A 61 -6.27 -0.76 7.30
N PHE A 62 -5.41 0.27 7.32
CA PHE A 62 -4.63 0.71 6.16
C PHE A 62 -3.14 0.59 6.47
N PRO A 63 -2.32 -0.07 5.63
CA PRO A 63 -0.88 -0.06 5.82
C PRO A 63 -0.35 1.38 5.82
N LYS A 64 0.81 1.59 6.45
CA LYS A 64 1.41 2.93 6.57
C LYS A 64 2.61 3.06 5.65
N VAL A 65 2.73 4.23 5.03
CA VAL A 65 3.96 4.68 4.33
C VAL A 65 4.26 6.11 4.75
N ASN A 66 5.46 6.60 4.48
CA ASN A 66 5.75 8.01 4.71
C ASN A 66 5.11 8.91 3.63
N LYS A 67 5.05 10.23 3.91
CA LYS A 67 4.44 11.21 3.01
C LYS A 67 5.04 11.22 1.60
N LYS A 68 6.36 11.05 1.48
CA LYS A 68 7.05 11.05 0.18
C LYS A 68 6.64 9.86 -0.67
N THR A 69 6.63 8.67 -0.09
CA THR A 69 6.18 7.44 -0.74
C THR A 69 4.70 7.54 -1.11
N TRP A 70 3.87 8.07 -0.19
CA TRP A 70 2.45 8.26 -0.45
C TRP A 70 2.19 9.14 -1.66
N PHE A 71 2.76 10.34 -1.67
CA PHE A 71 2.57 11.29 -2.78
C PHE A 71 3.12 10.77 -4.09
N TYR A 72 4.21 10.01 -4.07
CA TYR A 72 4.73 9.38 -5.27
C TYR A 72 3.70 8.42 -5.90
N ILE A 73 3.11 7.56 -5.07
CA ILE A 73 2.08 6.61 -5.52
C ILE A 73 0.83 7.35 -5.99
N CYS A 74 0.37 8.36 -5.26
CA CYS A 74 -0.78 9.17 -5.69
C CYS A 74 -0.56 9.81 -7.06
N ASN A 75 0.63 10.37 -7.32
CA ASN A 75 0.94 10.97 -8.61
C ASN A 75 0.89 9.92 -9.72
N LYS A 76 1.44 8.72 -9.49
CA LYS A 76 1.36 7.60 -10.44
C LYS A 76 -0.09 7.18 -10.73
N CYS A 77 -0.94 7.08 -9.71
CA CYS A 77 -2.36 6.78 -9.90
C CYS A 77 -3.06 7.86 -10.73
N ILE A 78 -2.81 9.14 -10.43
CA ILE A 78 -3.38 10.28 -11.17
C ILE A 78 -2.92 10.26 -12.63
N GLU A 79 -1.63 10.03 -12.89
CA GLU A 79 -1.08 9.93 -14.24
C GLU A 79 -1.69 8.76 -15.02
N PHE A 80 -1.82 7.59 -14.38
CA PHE A 80 -2.44 6.41 -14.97
C PHE A 80 -3.91 6.66 -15.33
N ASP A 81 -4.70 7.18 -14.39
CA ASP A 81 -6.13 7.43 -14.60
C ASP A 81 -6.36 8.51 -15.65
N ASN A 82 -5.54 9.56 -15.65
CA ASN A 82 -5.56 10.56 -16.71
C ASN A 82 -5.14 10.01 -18.06
N LYS A 83 -4.45 8.86 -18.15
CA LYS A 83 -4.07 8.28 -19.43
C LYS A 83 -5.13 7.33 -19.96
N TYR A 84 -5.70 6.50 -19.08
CA TYR A 84 -6.55 5.37 -19.47
C TYR A 84 -8.02 5.51 -19.08
N HIS A 85 -8.36 6.32 -18.06
CA HIS A 85 -9.72 6.40 -17.47
C HIS A 85 -10.29 7.83 -17.42
N LYS A 86 -9.86 8.72 -18.33
CA LYS A 86 -10.15 10.18 -18.32
C LYS A 86 -11.61 10.59 -18.07
N ASN A 87 -12.57 9.77 -18.49
CA ASN A 87 -14.00 10.10 -18.46
C ASN A 87 -14.83 9.17 -17.57
N GLU A 88 -14.20 8.20 -16.91
CA GLU A 88 -14.90 7.10 -16.23
C GLU A 88 -14.88 7.27 -14.71
N VAL A 89 -13.83 7.90 -14.19
CA VAL A 89 -13.58 8.01 -12.75
C VAL A 89 -12.90 9.34 -12.39
N LEU A 90 -13.07 9.77 -11.14
CA LEU A 90 -12.21 10.80 -10.56
C LEU A 90 -10.76 10.28 -10.58
N ALA A 91 -9.84 11.05 -11.14
CA ALA A 91 -8.42 10.68 -11.19
C ALA A 91 -7.87 10.45 -9.77
N GLY A 92 -7.32 9.25 -9.54
CA GLY A 92 -6.84 8.75 -8.26
C GLY A 92 -7.93 8.25 -7.30
N GLY A 93 -9.21 8.25 -7.71
CA GLY A 93 -10.37 8.07 -6.83
C GLY A 93 -10.39 6.73 -6.09
N LEU A 94 -10.06 5.63 -6.77
CA LEU A 94 -10.00 4.30 -6.16
C LEU A 94 -8.99 4.23 -5.00
N TRP A 95 -7.90 5.00 -5.12
CA TRP A 95 -6.75 4.92 -4.23
C TRP A 95 -6.89 5.78 -2.98
N VAL A 96 -7.73 6.83 -3.02
CA VAL A 96 -8.00 7.71 -1.86
C VAL A 96 -8.73 6.96 -0.74
N ASP A 97 -9.59 6.00 -1.06
CA ASP A 97 -10.36 5.23 -0.06
C ASP A 97 -9.67 3.92 0.37
N LYS A 98 -8.81 3.33 -0.47
CA LYS A 98 -8.25 1.98 -0.27
C LYS A 98 -6.72 1.91 -0.18
N GLY A 99 -6.04 3.04 -0.16
CA GLY A 99 -4.58 3.11 -0.22
C GLY A 99 -3.87 2.98 1.13
N PHE A 100 -2.88 3.83 1.35
CA PHE A 100 -2.02 3.83 2.53
C PHE A 100 -2.34 4.99 3.46
N SER A 101 -2.21 4.77 4.76
CA SER A 101 -2.16 5.84 5.75
C SER A 101 -0.73 6.38 5.89
N GLN A 102 -0.57 7.52 6.55
CA GLN A 102 0.72 8.22 6.64
C GLN A 102 1.40 8.00 8.00
N ASP A 103 2.70 7.71 7.96
CA ASP A 103 3.61 7.76 9.11
C ASP A 103 4.95 8.33 8.68
N ASN A 104 5.23 9.56 9.09
CA ASN A 104 6.43 10.30 8.70
C ASN A 104 7.71 9.83 9.41
N THR A 105 7.61 8.85 10.31
CA THR A 105 8.78 8.20 10.93
C THR A 105 9.32 7.04 10.11
N LEU A 106 8.59 6.62 9.06
CA LEU A 106 9.02 5.56 8.16
C LEU A 106 10.06 6.07 7.14
N GLU A 107 11.02 5.21 6.85
CA GLU A 107 11.94 5.43 5.74
C GLU A 107 11.19 5.48 4.41
N ASP A 108 11.77 6.18 3.44
CA ASP A 108 11.26 6.18 2.07
C ASP A 108 11.11 4.75 1.55
N TRP A 109 10.09 4.53 0.70
CA TRP A 109 9.91 3.29 -0.05
C TRP A 109 9.74 2.08 0.88
N SER A 110 9.06 2.30 2.01
CA SER A 110 8.84 1.31 3.05
C SER A 110 7.38 1.31 3.48
N ILE A 111 6.82 0.12 3.68
CA ILE A 111 5.45 -0.10 4.12
C ILE A 111 5.49 -0.75 5.50
N ASP A 112 4.75 -0.18 6.45
CA ASP A 112 4.48 -0.79 7.74
C ASP A 112 3.08 -1.43 7.75
N ILE A 113 3.04 -2.74 7.98
CA ILE A 113 1.80 -3.53 8.10
C ILE A 113 1.53 -3.98 9.54
N SER A 114 2.29 -3.50 10.53
CA SER A 114 2.26 -4.03 11.91
C SER A 114 0.93 -3.84 12.62
N HIS A 115 0.20 -2.78 12.28
CA HIS A 115 -1.06 -2.37 12.88
C HIS A 115 -2.29 -2.83 12.08
N VAL A 116 -2.07 -3.55 10.98
CA VAL A 116 -3.14 -4.05 10.12
C VAL A 116 -3.59 -5.43 10.60
N GLY A 117 -4.90 -5.64 10.70
CA GLY A 117 -5.47 -6.95 10.99
C GLY A 117 -5.53 -7.81 9.73
N ILE A 118 -5.09 -9.07 9.83
CA ILE A 118 -5.08 -10.02 8.71
C ILE A 118 -5.89 -11.25 9.14
N GLU A 119 -6.96 -11.54 8.42
CA GLU A 119 -7.73 -12.79 8.52
C GLU A 119 -7.30 -13.71 7.37
N LEU A 120 -6.99 -14.97 7.67
CA LEU A 120 -6.58 -15.96 6.66
C LEU A 120 -7.75 -16.85 6.25
N ASN A 121 -7.70 -17.40 5.04
CA ASN A 121 -8.56 -18.51 4.63
C ASN A 121 -8.17 -19.75 5.45
N GLU A 122 -9.18 -20.49 5.93
CA GLU A 122 -9.00 -21.80 6.58
C GLU A 122 -8.48 -22.85 5.59
#